data_AF-A0A941NCD5-F1
#
_entry.id   AF-A0A941NCD5-F1
#
_cell.length_a   1.000
_cell.length_b   1.000
_cell.length_c   1.000
_cell.angle_alpha   90.00
_cell.angle_beta   90.00
_cell.angle_gamma   90.00
#
_symmetry.space_group_name_H-M   'P 1'
#
loop_
_entity.id
_entity.type
_entity.pdbx_description
1 polymer ?
#
loop_
_entity_poly.entity_id
_entity_poly.type
_entity_poly.pdbx_seq_one_letter_code
_entity_poly.pdbx_strand_id
1 'polypeptide(L)'
;MGGASRGVSRRYARIFASLAVTLVLVGCGGLGLLPYQSDIQNTKFRSYKQVSLAYDHITPGVTRISDLHDIGFDATTTPNVEVLSYLGIIERFLPRDSIKYDSLDPAVRSCIDARDHCTALVFHPQRLHQERTGNWFLDVLGFERTTVNYGWSAEVVLLIQDGRVAYKVMSGRPNIQDYHDKVSPLGPLQDLGGMAVRTASSAANL
;
A
#
# COMPACT_ATOMS: atom_id res chain seq x y z
N MET A 1 58.86 18.63 -50.94
CA MET A 1 59.03 17.59 -49.89
C MET A 1 57.93 17.78 -48.85
N GLY A 2 56.75 17.19 -49.08
CA GLY A 2 55.59 17.30 -48.18
C GLY A 2 55.12 15.90 -47.83
N GLY A 3 55.31 15.47 -46.58
CA GLY A 3 54.97 14.09 -46.21
C GLY A 3 55.38 13.70 -44.79
N ALA A 4 55.05 14.50 -43.77
CA ALA A 4 55.27 14.08 -42.37
C ALA A 4 54.22 14.56 -41.36
N SER A 5 53.29 15.46 -41.73
CA SER A 5 52.36 16.07 -40.75
C SER A 5 51.01 15.33 -40.60
N ARG A 6 50.60 14.50 -41.58
CA ARG A 6 49.28 13.83 -41.56
C ARG A 6 49.16 12.66 -40.56
N GLY A 7 50.29 12.13 -40.07
CA GLY A 7 50.29 10.98 -39.16
C GLY A 7 50.03 11.35 -37.70
N VAL A 8 50.45 12.55 -37.28
CA VAL A 8 50.42 13.01 -35.89
C VAL A 8 49.02 13.51 -35.51
N SER A 9 48.36 14.27 -36.40
CA SER A 9 46.99 14.75 -36.19
C SER A 9 45.96 13.62 -36.11
N ARG A 10 46.13 12.55 -36.92
CA ARG A 10 45.30 11.34 -36.85
C ARG A 10 45.49 10.56 -35.54
N ARG A 11 46.69 10.57 -34.96
CA ARG A 11 46.96 9.90 -33.66
C ARG A 11 46.31 10.67 -32.50
N TYR A 12 46.42 11.99 -32.48
CA TYR A 12 45.73 12.82 -31.47
C TYR A 12 44.21 12.78 -31.61
N ALA A 13 43.68 12.77 -32.85
CA ALA A 13 42.25 12.60 -33.07
C ALA A 13 41.73 11.23 -32.60
N ARG A 14 42.52 10.16 -32.77
CA ARG A 14 42.19 8.82 -32.25
C ARG A 14 42.25 8.76 -30.73
N ILE A 15 43.23 9.41 -30.11
CA ILE A 15 43.36 9.49 -28.64
C ILE A 15 42.20 10.29 -28.04
N PHE A 16 41.84 11.44 -28.64
CA PHE A 16 40.69 12.23 -28.23
C PHE A 16 39.37 11.48 -28.43
N ALA A 17 39.22 10.74 -29.54
CA ALA A 17 38.05 9.90 -29.76
C ALA A 17 37.96 8.76 -28.73
N SER A 18 39.08 8.10 -28.39
CA SER A 18 39.09 7.08 -27.34
C SER A 18 38.80 7.65 -25.95
N LEU A 19 39.30 8.84 -25.63
CA LEU A 19 39.08 9.51 -24.34
C LEU A 19 37.61 9.94 -24.21
N ALA A 20 37.01 10.45 -25.29
CA ALA A 20 35.60 10.81 -25.35
C ALA A 20 34.69 9.57 -25.20
N VAL A 21 35.06 8.44 -25.82
CA VAL A 21 34.33 7.17 -25.64
C VAL A 21 34.41 6.66 -24.20
N THR A 22 35.58 6.75 -23.54
CA THR A 22 35.71 6.37 -22.13
C THR A 22 34.93 7.29 -21.19
N LEU A 23 34.79 8.57 -21.51
CA LEU A 23 34.04 9.53 -20.69
C LEU A 23 32.52 9.30 -20.77
N VAL A 24 32.01 8.89 -21.94
CA VAL A 24 30.60 8.51 -22.13
C VAL A 24 30.26 7.20 -21.41
N LEU A 25 31.21 6.26 -21.30
CA LEU A 25 31.02 4.99 -20.60
C LEU A 25 30.98 5.12 -19.06
N VAL A 26 31.60 6.15 -18.49
CA VAL A 26 31.58 6.42 -17.03
C VAL A 26 30.37 7.29 -16.63
N GLY A 27 29.63 7.85 -17.60
CA GLY A 27 28.63 8.90 -17.38
C GLY A 27 27.28 8.49 -16.79
N CYS A 28 26.93 7.20 -16.69
CA CYS A 28 25.58 6.79 -16.23
C CYS A 28 25.56 5.82 -15.04
N GLY A 29 26.71 5.35 -14.55
CA GLY A 29 26.77 4.38 -13.44
C GLY A 29 26.60 4.98 -12.04
N GLY A 30 26.68 6.31 -11.91
CA GLY A 30 26.67 7.03 -10.62
C GLY A 30 25.40 7.84 -10.33
N LEU A 31 24.40 7.83 -11.21
CA LEU A 31 23.20 8.66 -11.07
C LEU A 31 22.00 7.83 -10.59
N GLY A 32 21.77 7.80 -9.28
CA GLY A 32 20.41 7.83 -8.75
C GLY A 32 19.69 6.50 -8.45
N LEU A 33 20.42 5.44 -8.08
CA LEU A 33 19.86 4.24 -7.43
C LEU A 33 19.64 4.49 -5.93
N LEU A 34 18.86 5.53 -5.59
CA LEU A 34 18.58 5.85 -4.20
C LEU A 34 17.67 4.77 -3.59
N PRO A 35 17.98 4.29 -2.36
CA PRO A 35 17.06 3.42 -1.63
C PRO A 35 15.72 4.16 -1.51
N TYR A 36 14.70 3.58 -2.12
CA TYR A 36 13.36 4.15 -2.07
C TYR A 36 12.69 3.65 -0.80
N GLN A 37 12.36 4.59 0.08
CA GLN A 37 11.51 4.37 1.23
C GLN A 37 10.13 4.95 0.91
N SER A 38 9.09 4.13 1.06
CA SER A 38 7.70 4.61 1.01
C SER A 38 7.09 4.51 2.39
N ASP A 39 6.35 5.56 2.75
CA ASP A 39 5.58 5.64 3.98
C ASP A 39 4.11 5.76 3.61
N ILE A 40 3.33 4.74 3.94
CA ILE A 40 1.89 4.72 3.71
C ILE A 40 1.24 5.19 5.01
N GLN A 41 0.66 6.39 4.99
CA GLN A 41 -0.08 6.98 6.10
C GLN A 41 -1.46 7.41 5.63
N ASN A 42 -2.51 6.82 6.20
CA ASN A 42 -3.91 7.18 5.92
C ASN A 42 -4.64 7.66 7.17
N THR A 43 -3.90 8.03 8.23
CA THR A 43 -4.47 8.37 9.53
C THR A 43 -3.63 9.41 10.26
N LYS A 44 -4.30 10.20 11.11
CA LYS A 44 -3.66 11.16 12.01
C LYS A 44 -3.01 10.48 13.23
N PHE A 45 -3.40 9.24 13.53
CA PHE A 45 -2.86 8.48 14.66
C PHE A 45 -1.41 8.09 14.40
N ARG A 46 -0.55 8.25 15.41
CA ARG A 46 0.88 7.93 15.28
C ARG A 46 1.18 6.47 15.58
N SER A 47 0.37 5.82 16.43
CA SER A 47 0.56 4.45 16.89
C SER A 47 -0.75 3.71 17.09
N TYR A 48 -0.71 2.38 17.03
CA TYR A 48 -1.85 1.52 17.37
C TYR A 48 -2.45 1.84 18.75
N LYS A 49 -1.60 2.17 19.73
CA LYS A 49 -2.04 2.54 21.08
C LYS A 49 -2.91 3.80 21.09
N GLN A 50 -2.61 4.79 20.25
CA GLN A 50 -3.45 5.98 20.14
C GLN A 50 -4.82 5.65 19.56
N VAL A 51 -4.89 4.74 18.58
CA VAL A 51 -6.17 4.25 18.04
C VAL A 51 -6.97 3.55 19.13
N SER A 52 -6.34 2.66 19.90
CA SER A 52 -6.98 1.96 21.02
C SER A 52 -7.54 2.94 22.06
N LEU A 53 -6.76 3.94 22.47
CA LEU A 53 -7.22 4.95 23.42
C LEU A 53 -8.40 5.75 22.87
N ALA A 54 -8.33 6.19 21.62
CA ALA A 54 -9.45 6.87 20.96
C ALA A 54 -10.69 5.98 20.87
N TYR A 55 -10.50 4.69 20.56
CA TYR A 55 -11.58 3.69 20.54
C TYR A 55 -12.23 3.52 21.91
N ASP A 56 -11.44 3.53 22.99
CA ASP A 56 -11.94 3.40 24.36
C ASP A 56 -12.80 4.58 24.80
N HIS A 57 -12.55 5.79 24.28
CA HIS A 57 -13.38 6.97 24.51
C HIS A 57 -14.79 6.86 23.91
N ILE A 58 -15.00 6.01 22.90
CA ILE A 58 -16.32 5.84 22.28
C ILE A 58 -17.20 4.97 23.19
N THR A 59 -18.33 5.53 23.63
CA THR A 59 -19.30 4.83 24.48
C THR A 59 -20.58 4.57 23.67
N PRO A 60 -20.90 3.29 23.38
CA PRO A 60 -22.16 2.94 22.70
C PRO A 60 -23.40 3.48 23.42
N GLY A 61 -24.39 3.93 22.66
CA GLY A 61 -25.61 4.59 23.13
C GLY A 61 -25.44 6.06 23.52
N VAL A 62 -24.22 6.52 23.79
CA VAL A 62 -23.95 7.89 24.28
C VAL A 62 -23.28 8.75 23.22
N THR A 63 -22.16 8.27 22.65
CA THR A 63 -21.34 9.02 21.69
C THR A 63 -22.12 9.28 20.40
N ARG A 64 -22.19 10.55 20.01
CA ARG A 64 -22.82 10.95 18.73
C ARG A 64 -21.81 10.87 17.59
N ILE A 65 -22.32 10.75 16.38
CA ILE A 65 -21.49 10.81 15.16
C ILE A 65 -20.69 12.12 15.07
N SER A 66 -21.24 13.24 15.54
CA SER A 66 -20.56 14.54 15.59
C SER A 66 -19.33 14.55 16.49
N ASP A 67 -19.37 13.76 17.57
CA ASP A 67 -18.30 13.73 18.57
C ASP A 67 -17.11 12.88 18.07
N LEU A 68 -17.32 12.01 17.08
CA LEU A 68 -16.28 11.14 16.53
C LEU A 68 -15.15 11.94 15.86
N HIS A 69 -15.47 13.12 15.31
CA HIS A 69 -14.47 14.03 14.75
C HIS A 69 -13.41 14.40 15.78
N ASP A 70 -13.84 14.78 16.98
CA ASP A 70 -12.95 15.24 18.05
C ASP A 70 -12.13 14.10 18.65
N ILE A 71 -12.65 12.87 18.59
CA ILE A 71 -11.97 11.64 19.00
C ILE A 71 -10.92 11.20 17.97
N GLY A 72 -11.06 11.63 16.71
CA GLY A 72 -10.14 11.32 15.61
C GLY A 72 -10.67 10.29 14.60
N PHE A 73 -11.94 9.89 14.71
CA PHE A 73 -12.63 9.02 13.76
C PHE A 73 -13.61 9.83 12.90
N ASP A 74 -13.06 10.53 11.91
CA ASP A 74 -13.85 11.39 11.02
C ASP A 74 -13.92 10.82 9.60
N ALA A 75 -15.11 10.47 9.15
CA ALA A 75 -15.36 9.95 7.80
C ALA A 75 -15.17 11.01 6.69
N THR A 76 -15.17 12.30 7.04
CA THR A 76 -15.02 13.39 6.07
C THR A 76 -13.57 13.78 5.82
N THR A 77 -12.72 13.77 6.86
CA THR A 77 -11.30 14.12 6.74
C THR A 77 -10.38 12.92 6.60
N THR A 78 -10.80 11.73 7.01
CA THR A 78 -9.96 10.52 6.90
C THR A 78 -10.16 9.88 5.52
N PRO A 79 -9.10 9.66 4.74
CA PRO A 79 -9.22 9.04 3.43
C PRO A 79 -9.60 7.55 3.55
N ASN A 80 -10.32 7.04 2.55
CA ASN A 80 -10.67 5.61 2.42
C ASN A 80 -11.46 5.04 3.61
N VAL A 81 -12.33 5.85 4.23
CA VAL A 81 -13.34 5.36 5.19
C VAL A 81 -14.49 4.75 4.41
N GLU A 82 -14.91 3.54 4.76
CA GLU A 82 -16.06 2.90 4.13
C GLU A 82 -17.32 3.26 4.91
N VAL A 83 -18.37 3.65 4.18
CA VAL A 83 -19.70 3.90 4.72
C VAL A 83 -20.62 2.79 4.19
N LEU A 84 -21.01 1.88 5.07
CA LEU A 84 -21.81 0.72 4.71
C LEU A 84 -23.29 0.95 5.05
N SER A 85 -24.17 0.57 4.14
CA SER A 85 -25.61 0.46 4.39
C SER A 85 -25.92 -0.84 5.14
N TYR A 86 -27.19 -1.08 5.47
CA TYR A 86 -27.64 -2.31 6.12
C TYR A 86 -27.19 -3.59 5.39
N LEU A 87 -27.09 -3.58 4.05
CA LEU A 87 -26.62 -4.72 3.27
C LEU A 87 -25.14 -5.03 3.55
N GLY A 88 -24.29 -4.00 3.57
CA GLY A 88 -22.87 -4.18 3.90
C GLY A 88 -22.66 -4.63 5.35
N ILE A 89 -23.55 -4.22 6.27
CA ILE A 89 -23.54 -4.73 7.65
C ILE A 89 -23.86 -6.23 7.66
N ILE A 90 -24.89 -6.67 6.94
CA ILE A 90 -25.23 -8.09 6.82
C ILE A 90 -24.06 -8.87 6.22
N GLU A 91 -23.51 -8.44 5.09
CA GLU A 91 -22.37 -9.13 4.44
C GLU A 91 -21.17 -9.28 5.37
N ARG A 92 -20.93 -8.28 6.22
CA ARG A 92 -19.80 -8.26 7.14
C ARG A 92 -20.01 -9.10 8.40
N PHE A 93 -21.19 -9.03 9.03
CA PHE A 93 -21.48 -9.73 10.29
C PHE A 93 -22.08 -11.12 10.08
N LEU A 94 -22.60 -11.41 8.89
CA LEU A 94 -23.13 -12.71 8.46
C LEU A 94 -22.47 -13.17 7.14
N PRO A 95 -21.14 -13.37 7.11
CA PRO A 95 -20.43 -13.71 5.88
C PRO A 95 -20.75 -15.11 5.33
N ARG A 96 -21.38 -15.98 6.15
CA ARG A 96 -21.78 -17.36 5.80
C ARG A 96 -23.05 -17.73 6.55
N ASP A 97 -23.86 -18.62 5.97
CA ASP A 97 -25.12 -19.12 6.55
C ASP A 97 -24.95 -19.90 7.88
N SER A 98 -23.71 -20.18 8.30
CA SER A 98 -23.42 -20.84 9.56
C SER A 98 -23.68 -19.97 10.79
N ILE A 99 -23.66 -18.64 10.66
CA ILE A 99 -23.97 -17.72 11.76
C ILE A 99 -25.46 -17.41 11.71
N LYS A 100 -26.17 -17.73 12.79
CA LYS A 100 -27.59 -17.42 12.89
C LYS A 100 -27.77 -15.96 13.28
N TYR A 101 -28.75 -15.29 12.67
CA TYR A 101 -29.14 -13.93 13.02
C TYR A 101 -29.31 -13.76 14.54
N ASP A 102 -30.01 -14.70 15.18
CA ASP A 102 -30.30 -14.67 16.62
C ASP A 102 -29.06 -14.79 17.53
N SER A 103 -27.94 -15.27 17.01
CA SER A 103 -26.67 -15.38 17.74
C SER A 103 -25.85 -14.09 17.72
N LEU A 104 -26.24 -13.11 16.91
CA LEU A 104 -25.59 -11.81 16.85
C LEU A 104 -25.87 -10.99 18.12
N ASP A 105 -24.93 -10.10 18.44
CA ASP A 105 -25.10 -9.10 19.48
C ASP A 105 -26.43 -8.33 19.29
N PRO A 106 -27.23 -8.11 20.35
CA PRO A 106 -28.51 -7.41 20.24
C PRO A 106 -28.40 -6.04 19.55
N ALA A 107 -27.30 -5.31 19.73
CA ALA A 107 -27.09 -4.00 19.10
C ALA A 107 -26.87 -4.13 17.58
N VAL A 108 -26.19 -5.18 17.14
CA VAL A 108 -25.98 -5.47 15.71
C VAL A 108 -27.30 -5.85 15.06
N ARG A 109 -28.11 -6.70 15.71
CA ARG A 109 -29.46 -7.05 15.24
C ARG A 109 -30.35 -5.82 15.12
N SER A 110 -30.42 -5.02 16.18
CA SER A 110 -31.20 -3.76 16.19
C SER A 110 -30.80 -2.84 15.02
N CYS A 111 -29.50 -2.74 14.73
CA CYS A 111 -29.02 -1.95 13.61
C CYS A 111 -29.44 -2.53 12.24
N ILE A 112 -29.37 -3.84 12.05
CA ILE A 112 -29.83 -4.51 10.81
C ILE A 112 -31.34 -4.30 10.63
N ASP A 113 -32.13 -4.44 11.70
CA ASP A 113 -33.58 -4.24 11.69
C ASP A 113 -33.98 -2.79 11.40
N ALA A 114 -33.15 -1.81 11.81
CA ALA A 114 -33.37 -0.38 11.58
C ALA A 114 -33.12 0.07 10.12
N ARG A 115 -32.50 -0.76 9.28
CA ARG A 115 -32.28 -0.53 7.84
C ARG A 115 -31.61 0.83 7.55
N ASP A 116 -32.32 1.75 6.88
CA ASP A 116 -31.79 3.06 6.46
C ASP A 116 -31.46 3.99 7.64
N HIS A 117 -31.97 3.68 8.83
CA HIS A 117 -31.62 4.38 10.07
C HIS A 117 -30.32 3.90 10.70
N CYS A 118 -29.68 2.86 10.14
CA CYS A 118 -28.38 2.39 10.58
C CYS A 118 -27.34 2.36 9.45
N THR A 119 -26.15 2.85 9.75
CA THR A 119 -24.99 2.81 8.85
C THR A 119 -23.75 2.33 9.60
N ALA A 120 -22.84 1.65 8.91
CA ALA A 120 -21.53 1.31 9.46
C ALA A 120 -20.49 2.28 8.94
N LEU A 121 -19.64 2.79 9.83
CA LEU A 121 -18.40 3.47 9.47
C LEU A 121 -17.24 2.53 9.74
N VAL A 122 -16.47 2.22 8.69
CA VAL A 122 -15.28 1.37 8.78
C VAL A 122 -14.04 2.21 8.53
N PHE A 123 -13.21 2.31 9.56
CA PHE A 123 -11.94 3.02 9.52
C PHE A 123 -10.80 2.01 9.45
N HIS A 124 -9.85 2.23 8.55
CA HIS A 124 -8.65 1.40 8.39
C HIS A 124 -7.36 2.17 8.73
N PRO A 125 -7.19 2.74 9.94
CA PRO A 125 -5.99 3.48 10.27
C PRO A 125 -4.76 2.56 10.21
N GLN A 126 -3.76 2.96 9.43
CA GLN A 126 -2.50 2.24 9.31
C GLN A 126 -1.34 3.21 9.10
N ARG A 127 -0.18 2.80 9.61
CA ARG A 127 1.10 3.39 9.22
C ARG A 127 2.06 2.27 8.91
N LEU A 128 2.47 2.19 7.65
CA LEU A 128 3.39 1.18 7.15
C LEU A 128 4.61 1.88 6.57
N HIS A 129 5.76 1.52 7.09
CA HIS A 129 7.05 1.90 6.55
C HIS A 129 7.61 0.73 5.75
N GLN A 130 7.94 1.01 4.50
CA GLN A 130 8.53 0.04 3.59
C GLN A 130 9.96 0.46 3.31
N GLU A 131 10.91 -0.34 3.75
CA GLU A 131 12.33 -0.19 3.45
C GLU A 131 12.78 -1.22 2.42
N ARG A 132 13.45 -0.74 1.37
CA ARG A 132 14.07 -1.58 0.36
C ARG A 132 15.53 -1.78 0.72
N THR A 133 15.87 -3.01 1.11
CA THR A 133 17.24 -3.39 1.44
C THR A 133 17.68 -4.42 0.42
N GLY A 134 18.63 -4.08 -0.46
CA GLY A 134 19.11 -4.97 -1.51
C GLY A 134 20.59 -4.74 -1.79
N ASN A 135 21.31 -5.82 -2.11
CA ASN A 135 22.67 -5.69 -2.61
C ASN A 135 22.62 -5.13 -4.03
N TRP A 136 22.98 -3.85 -4.16
CA TRP A 136 22.93 -3.08 -5.41
C TRP A 136 23.51 -3.80 -6.64
N PHE A 137 24.50 -4.69 -6.46
CA PHE A 137 25.14 -5.42 -7.56
C PHE A 137 24.24 -6.51 -8.18
N LEU A 138 23.39 -7.16 -7.37
CA LEU A 138 22.45 -8.19 -7.82
C LEU A 138 21.12 -7.59 -8.29
N ASP A 139 20.79 -6.39 -7.79
CA ASP A 139 19.56 -5.67 -8.13
C ASP A 139 19.60 -5.03 -9.54
N VAL A 140 20.79 -4.63 -10.02
CA VAL A 140 21.01 -4.16 -11.41
C VAL A 140 20.71 -5.25 -12.45
N LEU A 141 20.87 -6.52 -12.07
CA LEU A 141 20.52 -7.66 -12.92
C LEU A 141 19.10 -8.21 -12.65
N GLY A 142 18.37 -7.61 -11.70
CA GLY A 142 16.97 -7.92 -11.39
C GLY A 142 16.74 -9.21 -10.62
N PHE A 143 17.76 -9.76 -9.95
CA PHE A 143 17.69 -11.13 -9.42
C PHE A 143 17.11 -11.27 -8.01
N GLU A 144 17.25 -10.28 -7.12
CA GLU A 144 16.83 -10.42 -5.72
C GLU A 144 16.36 -9.08 -5.14
N ARG A 145 15.10 -9.04 -4.69
CA ARG A 145 14.47 -7.85 -4.09
C ARG A 145 13.99 -8.19 -2.69
N THR A 146 14.70 -7.73 -1.66
CA THR A 146 14.20 -7.81 -0.27
C THR A 146 13.51 -6.52 0.13
N THR A 147 12.23 -6.62 0.48
CA THR A 147 11.41 -5.55 1.02
C THR A 147 11.08 -5.87 2.47
N VAL A 148 11.43 -4.97 3.38
CA VAL A 148 11.05 -5.07 4.80
C VAL A 148 9.91 -4.10 5.05
N ASN A 149 8.76 -4.62 5.48
CA ASN A 149 7.61 -3.81 5.88
C ASN A 149 7.50 -3.84 7.40
N TYR A 150 7.53 -2.68 8.03
CA TYR A 150 7.27 -2.54 9.45
C TYR A 150 6.19 -1.49 9.71
N GLY A 151 5.41 -1.68 10.77
CA GLY A 151 4.35 -0.72 11.10
C GLY A 151 3.23 -1.31 11.92
N TRP A 152 2.03 -0.74 11.76
CA TRP A 152 0.82 -1.21 12.42
C TRP A 152 -0.40 -0.92 11.56
N SER A 153 -1.43 -1.73 11.75
CA SER A 153 -2.74 -1.53 11.13
C SER A 153 -3.83 -1.80 12.15
N ALA A 154 -4.89 -1.01 12.12
CA ALA A 154 -6.10 -1.25 12.88
C ALA A 154 -7.30 -1.09 11.97
N GLU A 155 -8.38 -1.76 12.34
CA GLU A 155 -9.67 -1.64 11.71
C GLU A 155 -10.68 -1.37 12.83
N VAL A 156 -11.42 -0.27 12.70
CA VAL A 156 -12.43 0.15 13.66
C VAL A 156 -13.76 0.24 12.93
N VAL A 157 -14.72 -0.57 13.37
CA VAL A 157 -16.08 -0.61 12.81
C VAL A 157 -17.04 -0.05 13.85
N LEU A 158 -17.75 1.01 13.47
CA LEU A 158 -18.75 1.65 14.31
C LEU A 158 -20.11 1.54 13.62
N LEU A 159 -21.09 0.95 14.30
CA LEU A 159 -22.47 1.00 13.84
C LEU A 159 -23.12 2.27 14.40
N ILE A 160 -23.64 3.11 13.52
CA ILE A 160 -24.33 4.35 13.85
C ILE A 160 -25.81 4.13 13.60
N GLN A 161 -26.60 4.15 14.67
CA GLN A 161 -28.06 4.10 14.60
C GLN A 161 -28.61 5.43 15.10
N ASP A 162 -29.47 6.07 14.31
CA ASP A 162 -30.10 7.36 14.64
C ASP A 162 -29.09 8.45 15.10
N GLY A 163 -27.93 8.49 14.45
CA GLY A 163 -26.88 9.49 14.71
C GLY A 163 -26.00 9.21 15.94
N ARG A 164 -26.15 8.05 16.60
CA ARG A 164 -25.33 7.63 17.75
C ARG A 164 -24.65 6.31 17.49
N VAL A 165 -23.48 6.13 18.09
CA VAL A 165 -22.78 4.84 18.04
C VAL A 165 -23.60 3.80 18.80
N ALA A 166 -24.17 2.82 18.12
CA ALA A 166 -24.95 1.74 18.72
C ALA A 166 -24.06 0.53 19.07
N TYR A 167 -23.03 0.29 18.27
CA TYR A 167 -22.08 -0.82 18.47
C TYR A 167 -20.69 -0.41 17.98
N LYS A 168 -19.66 -0.97 18.60
CA LYS A 168 -18.26 -0.73 18.21
C LYS A 168 -17.46 -2.02 18.27
N VAL A 169 -16.59 -2.25 17.29
CA VAL A 169 -15.61 -3.34 17.32
C VAL A 169 -14.29 -2.85 16.72
N MET A 170 -13.19 -3.28 17.31
CA MET A 170 -11.83 -2.97 16.85
C MET A 170 -11.07 -4.27 16.64
N SER A 171 -10.31 -4.33 15.56
CA SER A 171 -9.38 -5.41 15.23
C SER A 171 -8.09 -4.81 14.64
N GLY A 172 -7.07 -5.65 14.41
CA GLY A 172 -5.86 -5.20 13.73
C GLY A 172 -4.59 -5.91 14.13
N ARG A 173 -3.46 -5.39 13.65
CA ARG A 173 -2.10 -5.85 13.92
C ARG A 173 -1.32 -4.72 14.60
N PRO A 174 -1.09 -4.81 15.93
CA PRO A 174 -0.41 -3.75 16.69
C PRO A 174 1.07 -3.62 16.34
N ASN A 175 1.70 -4.70 15.85
CA ASN A 175 3.06 -4.72 15.36
C ASN A 175 3.12 -5.60 14.10
N ILE A 176 3.52 -5.00 12.99
CA ILE A 176 3.74 -5.67 11.70
C ILE A 176 5.24 -5.65 11.45
N GLN A 177 5.79 -6.83 11.15
CA GLN A 177 7.17 -7.00 10.73
C GLN A 177 7.20 -8.13 9.70
N ASP A 178 7.02 -7.76 8.43
CA ASP A 178 6.93 -8.71 7.32
C ASP A 178 8.21 -8.62 6.47
N TYR A 179 8.81 -9.78 6.21
CA TYR A 179 9.98 -9.93 5.34
C TYR A 179 9.51 -10.50 3.99
N HIS A 180 9.57 -9.69 2.94
CA HIS A 180 9.29 -10.15 1.58
C HIS A 180 10.59 -10.25 0.79
N ASP A 181 11.03 -11.48 0.55
CA ASP A 181 12.09 -11.76 -0.41
C ASP A 181 11.46 -12.16 -1.75
N LYS A 182 11.67 -11.34 -2.78
CA LYS A 182 11.23 -11.61 -4.15
C LYS A 182 12.46 -11.87 -5.00
N VAL A 183 12.74 -13.14 -5.24
CA VAL A 183 13.77 -13.59 -6.18
C VAL A 183 13.13 -13.66 -7.58
N SER A 184 13.70 -12.93 -8.54
CA SER A 184 13.29 -12.94 -9.95
C SER A 184 14.44 -13.51 -10.79
N PRO A 185 14.60 -14.85 -10.84
CA PRO A 185 15.84 -15.51 -11.26
C PRO A 185 16.21 -15.34 -12.74
N LEU A 186 15.36 -14.75 -13.58
CA LEU A 186 15.66 -14.51 -15.01
C LEU A 186 15.65 -13.01 -15.40
N GLY A 187 15.57 -12.09 -14.43
CA GLY A 187 15.61 -10.65 -14.70
C GLY A 187 14.45 -10.12 -15.57
N PRO A 188 14.56 -8.90 -16.12
CA PRO A 188 13.47 -8.20 -16.82
C PRO A 188 12.96 -8.87 -18.11
N LEU A 189 13.63 -9.92 -18.61
CA LEU A 189 13.21 -10.65 -19.80
C LEU A 189 12.03 -11.62 -19.55
N GLN A 190 11.73 -11.94 -18.28
CA GLN A 190 10.55 -12.74 -17.93
C GLN A 190 9.22 -12.04 -18.24
N ASP A 191 9.17 -10.72 -18.09
CA ASP A 191 7.93 -9.94 -18.29
C ASP A 191 7.58 -9.78 -19.78
N LEU A 192 8.59 -9.85 -20.65
CA LEU A 192 8.43 -9.80 -22.11
C LEU A 192 7.77 -11.08 -22.66
N GLY A 193 7.88 -12.22 -21.95
CA GLY A 193 7.19 -13.46 -22.31
C GLY A 193 5.66 -13.33 -22.20
N GLY A 194 5.15 -12.57 -21.22
CA GLY A 194 3.72 -12.33 -21.05
C GLY A 194 3.12 -11.42 -22.12
N MET A 195 3.89 -10.44 -22.59
CA MET A 195 3.49 -9.55 -23.69
C MET A 195 3.42 -10.30 -25.03
N ALA A 196 4.39 -11.18 -25.31
CA ALA A 196 4.39 -12.01 -26.52
C ALA A 196 3.19 -12.98 -26.58
N VAL A 197 2.81 -13.56 -25.42
CA VAL A 197 1.65 -14.46 -25.32
C VAL A 197 0.33 -13.70 -25.49
N ARG A 198 0.21 -12.46 -24.99
CA ARG A 198 -0.98 -11.61 -25.19
C ARG A 198 -1.15 -11.15 -26.64
N THR A 199 -0.05 -10.86 -27.35
CA THR A 199 -0.12 -10.55 -28.78
C THR A 199 -0.49 -11.76 -29.63
N ALA A 200 -0.07 -12.97 -29.25
CA ALA A 200 -0.42 -14.20 -29.95
C ALA A 200 -1.90 -14.58 -29.75
N SER A 201 -2.45 -14.41 -28.55
CA SER A 201 -3.87 -14.70 -28.28
C SER A 201 -4.83 -13.65 -28.86
N SER A 202 -4.39 -12.40 -29.04
CA SER A 202 -5.18 -11.39 -29.75
C SER A 202 -5.15 -11.55 -31.28
N ALA A 203 -4.13 -12.23 -31.83
CA ALA A 203 -4.04 -12.55 -33.26
C ALA A 203 -4.73 -13.88 -33.64
N ALA A 204 -5.06 -14.72 -32.66
CA ALA A 204 -5.79 -15.99 -32.88
C ALA A 204 -7.33 -15.83 -32.84
N ASN A 205 -7.83 -14.62 -32.55
CA ASN A 205 -9.26 -14.28 -32.51
C ASN A 205 -9.66 -13.29 -33.62
N LEU A 206 -8.86 -13.19 -34.69
CA LEU A 206 -9.23 -12.63 -35.99
C LEU A 206 -9.14 -13.73 -37.05
#